data_AF-A0A6N7LY25-F1
#
_entry.id   AF-A0A6N7LY25-F1
#
_cell.length_a   1.000
_cell.length_b   1.000
_cell.length_c   1.000
_cell.angle_alpha   90.00
_cell.angle_beta   90.00
_cell.angle_gamma   90.00
#
_symmetry.space_group_name_H-M   'P 1'
#
loop_
_entity.id
_entity.type
_entity.pdbx_description
1 polymer ?
#
loop_
_entity_poly.entity_id
_entity_poly.type
_entity_poly.pdbx_seq_one_letter_code
_entity_poly.pdbx_strand_id
1 'polypeptide(L)'
;MTIISRFSFTNKRSYQAGAAMVEFAIMLPMIVVLVFGITELGRAIYQQNTLSKAAASGARYMSRSPQAVTSDCAEGATWSASVLNAANLIAYGRQSGTGQPLLPDLDAADASFSVAQRTVTGMGNACVITASVSVPFRAIFGDTLVPFLDLDPLNLSAIVEERFHGE
;
A
#
# COMPACT_ATOMS: atom_id res chain seq x y z
N MET A 1 87.55 -1.94 -10.97
CA MET A 1 86.70 -2.30 -9.81
C MET A 1 85.41 -1.50 -9.95
N THR A 2 84.38 -2.10 -10.55
CA THR A 2 83.16 -1.40 -10.96
C THR A 2 82.00 -1.97 -10.15
N ILE A 3 81.50 -1.21 -9.18
CA ILE A 3 80.37 -1.60 -8.34
C ILE A 3 79.09 -1.17 -9.05
N ILE A 4 78.28 -2.15 -9.48
CA ILE A 4 76.95 -1.93 -10.06
C ILE A 4 75.93 -2.02 -8.91
N SER A 5 75.36 -0.89 -8.49
CA SER A 5 74.28 -0.86 -7.49
C SER A 5 72.96 -1.23 -8.16
N ARG A 6 72.29 -2.29 -7.70
CA ARG A 6 70.95 -2.66 -8.17
C ARG A 6 69.88 -1.88 -7.40
N PHE A 7 69.16 -0.99 -8.07
CA PHE A 7 67.97 -0.35 -7.54
C PHE A 7 66.80 -1.35 -7.59
N SER A 8 66.37 -1.84 -6.43
CA SER A 8 65.20 -2.70 -6.29
C SER A 8 63.94 -1.85 -6.14
N PHE A 9 63.06 -1.87 -7.14
CA PHE A 9 61.71 -1.30 -7.04
C PHE A 9 60.81 -2.25 -6.23
N THR A 10 60.58 -1.94 -4.96
CA THR A 10 59.60 -2.65 -4.13
C THR A 10 58.18 -2.22 -4.53
N ASN A 11 57.36 -3.21 -4.89
CA ASN A 11 56.00 -3.09 -5.43
C ASN A 11 55.00 -2.57 -4.37
N LYS A 12 54.46 -1.35 -4.53
CA LYS A 12 53.49 -0.67 -3.63
C LYS A 12 52.01 -1.04 -3.89
N ARG A 13 51.69 -2.20 -4.47
CA ARG A 13 50.30 -2.53 -4.87
C ARG A 13 49.36 -2.91 -3.70
N SER A 14 49.87 -3.36 -2.57
CA SER A 14 49.05 -3.83 -1.43
C SER A 14 48.39 -2.71 -0.63
N TYR A 15 49.00 -1.51 -0.59
CA TYR A 15 48.46 -0.37 0.18
C TYR A 15 47.21 0.25 -0.46
N GLN A 16 47.09 0.20 -1.79
CA GLN A 16 45.94 0.75 -2.53
C GLN A 16 44.68 -0.10 -2.36
N ALA A 17 44.82 -1.44 -2.22
CA ALA A 17 43.69 -2.34 -2.03
C ALA A 17 43.02 -2.18 -0.67
N GLY A 18 43.79 -1.90 0.40
CA GLY A 18 43.24 -1.65 1.74
C GLY A 18 42.50 -0.32 1.85
N ALA A 19 43.01 0.73 1.22
CA ALA A 19 42.37 2.05 1.21
C ALA A 19 40.99 2.02 0.53
N ALA A 20 40.88 1.34 -0.62
CA ALA A 20 39.61 1.20 -1.34
C ALA A 20 38.51 0.48 -0.52
N MET A 21 38.88 -0.52 0.30
CA MET A 21 37.93 -1.18 1.20
C MET A 21 37.40 -0.25 2.30
N VAL A 22 38.25 0.65 2.82
CA VAL A 22 37.85 1.62 3.85
C VAL A 22 36.94 2.70 3.26
N GLU A 23 37.24 3.18 2.05
CA GLU A 23 36.38 4.15 1.36
C GLU A 23 34.98 3.59 1.11
N PHE A 24 34.88 2.33 0.66
CA PHE A 24 33.60 1.65 0.49
C PHE A 24 32.85 1.47 1.81
N ALA A 25 33.55 1.10 2.89
CA ALA A 25 32.94 0.91 4.21
C ALA A 25 32.28 2.19 4.75
N ILE A 26 32.80 3.37 4.39
CA ILE A 26 32.23 4.67 4.78
C ILE A 26 30.97 4.99 3.96
N MET A 27 30.93 4.63 2.67
CA MET A 27 29.75 4.85 1.81
C MET A 27 28.62 3.84 2.04
N LEU A 28 28.97 2.61 2.43
CA LEU A 28 28.04 1.51 2.67
C LEU A 28 26.83 1.89 3.55
N PRO A 29 26.98 2.50 4.75
CA PRO A 29 25.82 2.84 5.58
C PRO A 29 24.83 3.79 4.88
N MET A 30 25.33 4.74 4.07
CA MET A 30 24.47 5.65 3.31
C MET A 30 23.68 4.91 2.23
N ILE A 31 24.33 4.00 1.50
CA ILE A 31 23.69 3.18 0.46
C ILE A 31 22.64 2.25 1.09
N VAL A 32 22.94 1.64 2.23
CA VAL A 32 22.04 0.74 2.95
C VAL A 32 20.75 1.45 3.36
N VAL A 33 20.85 2.65 3.96
CA VAL A 33 19.68 3.46 4.32
C VAL A 33 18.86 3.82 3.08
N LEU A 34 19.51 4.21 1.98
CA LEU A 34 18.83 4.57 0.74
C LEU A 34 18.09 3.37 0.12
N VAL A 35 18.72 2.20 0.06
CA VAL A 35 18.11 0.99 -0.47
C VAL A 35 16.90 0.59 0.38
N PHE A 36 17.05 0.53 1.70
CA PHE A 36 15.92 0.18 2.58
C PHE A 36 14.78 1.19 2.50
N GLY A 37 15.09 2.50 2.49
CA GLY A 37 14.10 3.55 2.33
C GLY A 37 13.30 3.43 1.02
N ILE A 38 13.98 3.20 -0.10
CA ILE A 38 13.32 3.00 -1.39
C ILE A 38 12.48 1.72 -1.39
N THR A 39 12.98 0.62 -0.81
CA THR A 39 12.22 -0.64 -0.77
C THR A 39 10.94 -0.54 0.06
N GLU A 40 10.95 0.15 1.21
CA GLU A 40 9.75 0.36 2.01
C GLU A 40 8.75 1.27 1.32
N LEU A 41 9.23 2.36 0.72
CA LEU A 41 8.38 3.26 -0.05
C LEU A 41 7.72 2.54 -1.24
N GLY A 42 8.50 1.74 -1.97
CA GLY A 42 7.98 0.93 -3.08
C GLY A 42 6.90 -0.05 -2.62
N ARG A 43 7.09 -0.67 -1.45
CA ARG A 43 6.10 -1.59 -0.87
C ARG A 43 4.84 -0.85 -0.40
N ALA A 44 4.97 0.33 0.22
CA ALA A 44 3.83 1.15 0.61
C ALA A 44 2.98 1.55 -0.61
N ILE A 45 3.63 2.00 -1.70
CA ILE A 45 2.94 2.34 -2.96
C ILE A 45 2.26 1.11 -3.56
N TYR A 46 2.91 -0.06 -3.52
CA TYR A 46 2.29 -1.30 -3.99
C TYR A 46 1.03 -1.65 -3.20
N GLN A 47 1.08 -1.58 -1.86
CA GLN A 47 -0.07 -1.84 -1.00
C GLN A 47 -1.19 -0.82 -1.24
N GLN A 48 -0.88 0.47 -1.35
CA GLN A 48 -1.86 1.52 -1.62
C GLN A 48 -2.61 1.29 -2.95
N ASN A 49 -1.89 0.88 -3.99
CA ASN A 49 -2.49 0.55 -5.29
C ASN A 49 -3.38 -0.69 -5.22
N THR A 50 -2.95 -1.72 -4.50
CA THR A 50 -3.76 -2.94 -4.31
C THR A 50 -5.01 -2.62 -3.49
N LEU A 51 -4.91 -1.83 -2.43
CA LEU A 51 -6.04 -1.39 -1.61
C LEU A 51 -7.05 -0.58 -2.42
N SER A 52 -6.59 0.36 -3.26
CA SER A 52 -7.47 1.15 -4.13
C SER A 52 -8.22 0.26 -5.14
N LYS A 53 -7.53 -0.71 -5.76
CA LYS A 53 -8.17 -1.68 -6.67
C LYS A 53 -9.20 -2.56 -5.95
N ALA A 54 -8.87 -3.02 -4.75
CA ALA A 54 -9.77 -3.83 -3.93
C ALA A 54 -11.02 -3.01 -3.55
N ALA A 55 -10.84 -1.79 -3.03
CA ALA A 55 -11.95 -0.87 -2.71
C ALA A 55 -12.85 -0.61 -3.91
N ALA A 56 -12.27 -0.36 -5.10
CA ALA A 56 -13.04 -0.19 -6.33
C ALA A 56 -13.83 -1.45 -6.72
N SER A 57 -13.27 -2.64 -6.51
CA SER A 57 -13.99 -3.90 -6.77
C SER A 57 -15.19 -4.08 -5.80
N GLY A 58 -15.03 -3.72 -4.53
CA GLY A 58 -16.11 -3.75 -3.54
C GLY A 58 -17.20 -2.71 -3.83
N ALA A 59 -16.81 -1.48 -4.17
CA ALA A 59 -17.74 -0.42 -4.58
C ALA A 59 -18.57 -0.82 -5.83
N ARG A 60 -17.92 -1.44 -6.83
CA ARG A 60 -18.61 -1.95 -8.03
C ARG A 60 -19.53 -3.12 -7.73
N TYR A 61 -19.18 -3.98 -6.77
CA TYR A 61 -20.08 -5.03 -6.30
C TYR A 61 -21.32 -4.42 -5.64
N MET A 62 -21.14 -3.47 -4.72
CA MET A 62 -22.25 -2.77 -4.07
C MET A 62 -23.13 -2.01 -5.07
N SER A 63 -22.52 -1.36 -6.06
CA SER A 63 -23.21 -0.65 -7.16
C SER A 63 -24.21 -1.52 -7.92
N ARG A 64 -23.97 -2.84 -7.98
CA ARG A 64 -24.78 -3.81 -8.73
C ARG A 64 -25.57 -4.75 -7.82
N SER A 65 -25.48 -4.57 -6.51
CA SER A 65 -26.15 -5.47 -5.59
C SER A 65 -27.66 -5.22 -5.63
N PRO A 66 -28.48 -6.26 -5.89
CA PRO A 66 -29.92 -6.10 -5.96
C PRO A 66 -30.47 -5.72 -4.59
N GLN A 67 -31.42 -4.78 -4.57
CA GLN A 67 -32.13 -4.30 -3.38
C GLN A 67 -31.23 -3.76 -2.25
N ALA A 68 -29.95 -3.45 -2.54
CA ALA A 68 -29.02 -2.92 -1.56
C ALA A 68 -29.30 -1.44 -1.26
N VAL A 69 -29.79 -0.70 -2.24
CA VAL A 69 -30.15 0.72 -2.12
C VAL A 69 -31.57 0.90 -2.64
N THR A 70 -32.38 1.69 -1.93
CA THR A 70 -33.76 2.01 -2.32
C THR A 70 -33.80 3.16 -3.33
N SER A 71 -34.97 3.42 -3.92
CA SER A 71 -35.18 4.55 -4.85
C SER A 71 -34.86 5.93 -4.24
N ASP A 72 -34.92 6.05 -2.92
CA ASP A 72 -34.62 7.28 -2.17
C ASP A 72 -33.15 7.35 -1.70
N CYS A 73 -32.29 6.49 -2.25
CA CYS A 73 -30.87 6.40 -1.88
C CYS A 73 -30.63 6.09 -0.39
N ALA A 74 -31.51 5.28 0.21
CA ALA A 74 -31.34 4.77 1.56
C ALA A 74 -30.90 3.30 1.55
N GLU A 75 -30.42 2.83 2.69
CA GLU A 75 -30.04 1.43 2.89
C GLU A 75 -31.27 0.52 2.68
N GLY A 76 -31.15 -0.42 1.74
CA GLY A 76 -32.20 -1.38 1.40
C GLY A 76 -32.16 -2.64 2.27
N ALA A 77 -33.07 -3.58 1.99
CA ALA A 77 -33.23 -4.79 2.79
C ALA A 77 -32.00 -5.72 2.77
N THR A 78 -31.20 -5.69 1.70
CA THR A 78 -30.00 -6.53 1.54
C THR A 78 -28.71 -5.81 1.89
N TRP A 79 -28.76 -4.52 2.27
CA TRP A 79 -27.59 -3.67 2.49
C TRP A 79 -26.51 -4.35 3.35
N SER A 80 -26.87 -4.84 4.53
CA SER A 80 -25.92 -5.48 5.45
C SER A 80 -25.26 -6.73 4.86
N ALA A 81 -26.01 -7.58 4.16
CA ALA A 81 -25.47 -8.78 3.52
C ALA A 81 -24.55 -8.43 2.35
N SER A 82 -24.92 -7.42 1.57
CA SER A 82 -24.13 -6.91 0.45
C SER A 82 -22.84 -6.26 0.93
N VAL A 83 -22.90 -5.47 2.01
CA VAL A 83 -21.73 -4.88 2.67
C VAL A 83 -20.78 -5.96 3.15
N LEU A 84 -21.28 -7.03 3.79
CA LEU A 84 -20.45 -8.15 4.23
C LEU A 84 -19.73 -8.82 3.04
N ASN A 85 -20.47 -9.11 1.97
CA ASN A 85 -19.88 -9.71 0.76
C ASN A 85 -18.87 -8.78 0.07
N ALA A 86 -19.15 -7.48 0.04
CA ALA A 86 -18.26 -6.46 -0.53
C ALA A 86 -16.99 -6.27 0.31
N ALA A 87 -17.12 -6.25 1.63
CA ALA A 87 -16.00 -6.18 2.57
C ALA A 87 -15.12 -7.43 2.46
N ASN A 88 -15.73 -8.62 2.36
CA ASN A 88 -15.01 -9.86 2.12
C ASN A 88 -14.28 -9.85 0.76
N LEU A 89 -14.90 -9.29 -0.28
CA LEU A 89 -14.26 -9.09 -1.58
C LEU A 89 -13.05 -8.16 -1.48
N ILE A 90 -13.13 -7.07 -0.70
CA ILE A 90 -12.02 -6.14 -0.49
C ILE A 90 -10.87 -6.82 0.26
N ALA A 91 -11.17 -7.53 1.34
CA ALA A 91 -10.15 -8.14 2.19
C ALA A 91 -9.52 -9.40 1.57
N TYR A 92 -10.33 -10.27 0.97
CA TYR A 92 -9.91 -11.62 0.55
C TYR A 92 -10.01 -11.87 -0.96
N GLY A 93 -10.53 -10.92 -1.74
CA GLY A 93 -10.79 -11.10 -3.17
C GLY A 93 -11.95 -12.06 -3.48
N ARG A 94 -12.72 -12.50 -2.48
CA ARG A 94 -13.84 -13.46 -2.61
C ARG A 94 -14.96 -13.13 -1.63
N GLN A 95 -16.21 -13.33 -2.04
CA GLN A 95 -17.39 -13.04 -1.20
C GLN A 95 -17.51 -13.95 0.04
N SER A 96 -16.94 -15.15 -0.01
CA SER A 96 -17.02 -16.13 1.08
C SER A 96 -16.27 -15.72 2.35
N GLY A 97 -15.44 -14.68 2.31
CA GLY A 97 -14.66 -14.23 3.47
C GLY A 97 -13.55 -15.19 3.90
N THR A 98 -13.18 -16.13 3.02
CA THR A 98 -12.22 -17.19 3.31
C THR A 98 -10.97 -17.03 2.46
N GLY A 99 -9.79 -17.11 3.07
CA GLY A 99 -8.52 -17.11 2.36
C GLY A 99 -7.44 -16.35 3.11
N GLN A 100 -6.34 -16.09 2.41
CA GLN A 100 -5.34 -15.13 2.87
C GLN A 100 -5.80 -13.72 2.47
N PRO A 101 -5.64 -12.72 3.34
CA PRO A 101 -5.98 -11.35 3.00
C PRO A 101 -5.07 -10.82 1.88
N LEU A 102 -5.60 -9.92 1.05
CA LEU A 102 -4.88 -9.33 -0.08
C LEU A 102 -3.71 -8.46 0.38
N LEU A 103 -3.84 -7.84 1.56
CA LEU A 103 -2.80 -7.07 2.22
C LEU A 103 -2.58 -7.61 3.65
N PRO A 104 -1.37 -7.47 4.20
CA PRO A 104 -1.14 -7.68 5.63
C PRO A 104 -2.05 -6.77 6.45
N ASP A 105 -2.54 -7.28 7.59
CA ASP A 105 -3.40 -6.57 8.55
C ASP A 105 -4.73 -6.03 7.99
N LEU A 106 -5.10 -6.40 6.75
CA LEU A 106 -6.39 -6.05 6.18
C LEU A 106 -7.44 -7.11 6.52
N ASP A 107 -8.54 -6.68 7.14
CA ASP A 107 -9.73 -7.49 7.38
C ASP A 107 -10.99 -6.85 6.79
N ALA A 108 -12.07 -7.62 6.69
CA ALA A 108 -13.37 -7.13 6.23
C ALA A 108 -13.91 -6.00 7.13
N ALA A 109 -13.54 -5.98 8.42
CA ALA A 109 -13.94 -4.92 9.35
C ALA A 109 -13.35 -3.53 9.02
N ASP A 110 -12.25 -3.48 8.25
CA ASP A 110 -11.59 -2.22 7.88
C ASP A 110 -12.29 -1.49 6.73
N ALA A 111 -13.24 -2.15 6.07
CA ALA A 111 -14.03 -1.59 4.98
C ALA A 111 -15.39 -1.12 5.47
N SER A 112 -15.72 0.14 5.20
CA SER A 112 -17.04 0.72 5.47
C SER A 112 -17.65 1.30 4.20
N PHE A 113 -18.97 1.28 4.13
CA PHE A 113 -19.73 1.74 2.98
C PHE A 113 -20.80 2.72 3.45
N SER A 114 -21.03 3.76 2.66
CA SER A 114 -22.14 4.69 2.84
C SER A 114 -22.81 4.97 1.51
N VAL A 115 -24.08 5.34 1.58
CA VAL A 115 -24.87 5.76 0.42
C VAL A 115 -25.28 7.21 0.58
N ALA A 116 -25.15 7.98 -0.50
CA ALA A 116 -25.58 9.36 -0.55
C ALA A 116 -26.30 9.66 -1.87
N GLN A 117 -27.31 10.53 -1.79
CA GLN A 117 -27.95 11.06 -2.99
C GLN A 117 -27.12 12.19 -3.57
N ARG A 118 -26.87 12.16 -4.87
CA ARG A 118 -26.26 13.27 -5.61
C ARG A 118 -27.21 13.76 -6.70
N THR A 119 -27.54 15.04 -6.63
CA THR A 119 -28.42 15.68 -7.62
C THR A 119 -27.62 15.96 -8.88
N VAL A 120 -28.04 15.41 -10.02
CA VAL A 120 -27.45 15.74 -11.32
C VAL A 120 -28.37 16.74 -12.01
N THR A 121 -27.83 17.92 -12.30
CA THR A 121 -28.57 18.99 -12.98
C THR A 121 -29.15 18.46 -14.31
N GLY A 122 -30.48 18.43 -14.40
CA GLY A 122 -31.21 18.01 -15.60
C GLY A 122 -31.47 16.50 -15.75
N MET A 123 -31.09 15.66 -14.79
CA MET A 123 -31.23 14.19 -14.90
C MET A 123 -31.87 13.49 -13.68
N GLY A 124 -32.24 14.23 -12.64
CA GLY A 124 -32.83 13.67 -11.41
C GLY A 124 -31.79 13.27 -10.36
N ASN A 125 -32.24 12.54 -9.34
CA ASN A 125 -31.42 12.09 -8.23
C ASN A 125 -30.67 10.80 -8.60
N ALA A 126 -29.36 10.76 -8.38
CA ALA A 126 -28.55 9.56 -8.55
C ALA A 126 -27.98 9.12 -7.20
N CYS A 127 -28.10 7.84 -6.87
CA CYS A 127 -27.48 7.29 -5.67
C CYS A 127 -25.99 6.99 -5.94
N VAL A 128 -25.13 7.39 -5.02
CA VAL A 128 -23.70 7.15 -5.05
C VAL A 128 -23.35 6.33 -3.82
N ILE A 129 -22.58 5.26 -4.03
CA ILE A 129 -22.01 4.46 -2.95
C ILE A 129 -20.56 4.87 -2.78
N THR A 130 -20.19 5.18 -1.54
CA THR A 130 -18.83 5.50 -1.15
C THR A 130 -18.30 4.35 -0.33
N ALA A 131 -17.25 3.70 -0.83
CA ALA A 131 -16.48 2.71 -0.09
C ALA A 131 -15.27 3.42 0.52
N SER A 132 -15.05 3.24 1.83
CA SER A 132 -13.87 3.75 2.51
C SER A 132 -13.19 2.62 3.27
N VAL A 133 -11.88 2.48 3.08
CA VAL A 133 -11.07 1.42 3.65
C VAL A 133 -9.81 2.03 4.22
N SER A 134 -9.44 1.66 5.45
CA SER A 134 -8.22 2.15 6.11
C SER A 134 -7.50 1.01 6.80
N VAL A 135 -6.22 0.81 6.48
CA VAL A 135 -5.38 -0.24 7.06
C VAL A 135 -4.04 0.35 7.52
N PRO A 136 -3.50 -0.04 8.68
CA PRO A 136 -2.19 0.41 9.12
C PRO A 136 -1.07 -0.18 8.25
N PHE A 137 -0.12 0.64 7.83
CA PHE A 137 1.09 0.18 7.15
C PHE A 137 2.16 -0.17 8.19
N ARG A 138 2.57 -1.44 8.23
CA ARG A 138 3.71 -1.89 9.06
C ARG A 138 4.97 -2.08 8.22
N ALA A 139 6.01 -1.31 8.50
CA ALA A 139 7.35 -1.52 7.91
C ALA A 139 7.88 -2.94 8.21
N ILE A 140 8.53 -3.61 7.23
CA ILE A 140 9.22 -4.89 7.47
C ILE A 140 10.43 -4.65 8.36
N PHE A 141 11.07 -3.53 8.08
CA PHE A 141 12.28 -3.05 8.71
C PHE A 141 12.03 -2.37 10.08
N GLY A 142 10.77 -2.37 10.53
CA GLY A 142 10.33 -1.78 11.79
C GLY A 142 10.39 -0.25 11.78
N ASP A 143 9.69 0.34 12.75
CA ASP A 143 9.65 1.81 12.93
C ASP A 143 11.02 2.36 13.41
N THR A 144 11.94 1.46 13.76
CA THR A 144 13.25 1.76 14.37
C THR A 144 14.37 2.00 13.38
N LEU A 145 14.19 1.80 12.07
CA LEU A 145 15.29 1.92 11.09
C LEU A 145 15.67 3.39 10.79
N VAL A 146 14.82 4.34 11.19
CA VAL A 146 15.11 5.79 11.23
C VAL A 146 14.64 6.38 12.56
N PRO A 147 15.32 6.08 13.69
CA PRO A 147 14.87 6.47 15.03
C PRO A 147 14.91 7.99 15.28
N PHE A 148 15.45 8.75 14.32
CA PHE A 148 15.49 10.21 14.33
C PHE A 148 14.26 10.85 13.65
N LEU A 149 13.46 10.07 12.93
CA LEU A 149 12.19 10.51 12.34
C LEU A 149 11.08 9.90 13.21
N ASP A 150 10.61 10.69 14.18
CA ASP A 150 9.43 10.38 14.98
C ASP A 150 8.18 10.46 14.10
N LEU A 151 7.96 9.41 13.31
CA LEU A 151 6.85 9.33 12.37
C LEU A 151 5.66 8.68 13.08
N ASP A 152 4.52 9.37 13.05
CA ASP A 152 3.25 8.76 13.43
C ASP A 152 2.97 7.50 12.58
N PRO A 153 2.21 6.52 13.12
CA PRO A 153 1.80 5.34 12.38
C PRO A 153 1.13 5.73 11.04
N LEU A 154 1.71 5.24 9.94
CA LEU A 154 1.19 5.51 8.60
C LEU A 154 -0.03 4.63 8.32
N ASN A 155 -1.18 5.22 8.02
CA ASN A 155 -2.36 4.50 7.57
C ASN A 155 -2.52 4.64 6.05
N LEU A 156 -2.76 3.51 5.38
CA LEU A 156 -3.16 3.48 3.98
C LEU A 156 -4.67 3.58 3.91
N SER A 157 -5.17 4.62 3.26
CA SER A 157 -6.61 4.82 3.07
C SER A 157 -6.96 4.80 1.59
N ALA A 158 -8.11 4.23 1.25
CA ALA A 158 -8.69 4.32 -0.08
C ALA A 158 -10.16 4.69 0.04
N ILE A 159 -10.58 5.72 -0.69
CA ILE A 159 -11.97 6.13 -0.81
C ILE A 159 -12.35 6.05 -2.28
N VAL A 160 -13.42 5.32 -2.58
CA VAL A 160 -13.91 5.14 -3.95
C VAL A 160 -15.41 5.42 -3.97
N GLU A 161 -15.81 6.30 -4.90
CA GLU A 161 -17.21 6.59 -5.18
C GLU A 161 -17.62 5.89 -6.48
N GLU A 162 -18.71 5.13 -6.44
CA GLU A 162 -19.31 4.51 -7.62
C GLU A 162 -20.81 4.84 -7.65
N ARG A 163 -21.33 5.18 -8.83
CA ARG A 163 -22.78 5.37 -9.02
C ARG A 163 -23.48 4.03 -8.83
N PHE A 164 -24.62 4.02 -8.15
CA PHE A 164 -25.47 2.83 -8.03
C PHE A 164 -26.26 2.59 -9.32
N HIS A 165 -26.27 1.33 -9.77
CA HIS A 165 -27.01 0.87 -10.95
C HIS A 165 -27.83 -0.40 -10.67
N GLY A 166 -27.90 -0.84 -9.41
CA GLY A 166 -28.61 -2.04 -9.01
C GLY A 166 -30.11 -1.88 -9.18
N GLU A 167 -30.76 -2.97 -9.55
CA GLU A 167 -32.20 -3.09 -9.78
C GLU A 167 -32.93 -3.79 -8.63
#